data_AF-A0A1V6CHZ9-F1
#
_entry.id   AF-A0A1V6CHZ9-F1
#
_cell.length_a   1.000
_cell.length_b   1.000
_cell.length_c   1.000
_cell.angle_alpha   90.00
_cell.angle_beta   90.00
_cell.angle_gamma   90.00
#
_symmetry.space_group_name_H-M   'P 1'
#
loop_
_entity.id
_entity.type
_entity.pdbx_description
1 polymer ?
#
loop_
_entity_poly.entity_id
_entity_poly.type
_entity_poly.pdbx_seq_one_letter_code
_entity_poly.pdbx_strand_id
1 'polypeptide(L)'
;MSILVLFVFVVGIFIPSPLCADTKVYDKDWNLKERIDDSGRIYDKNYNLKGRIQDDKVYDKDYNLKYRIKDDKVYDKNWNLEKRIDGDKIYDKDWNLKGRIKK
;
A
#
# COMPACT_ATOMS: atom_id res chain seq x y z
N MET A 1 -0.45 15.38 -20.37
CA MET A 1 -0.42 15.67 -18.92
C MET A 1 -0.37 14.34 -18.19
N SER A 2 0.81 13.78 -17.95
CA SER A 2 0.94 12.46 -17.32
C SER A 2 0.59 12.61 -15.85
N ILE A 3 -0.69 12.40 -15.51
CA ILE A 3 -1.10 12.12 -14.13
C ILE A 3 -0.32 10.87 -13.75
N LEU A 4 0.73 11.06 -12.96
CA LEU A 4 1.48 10.00 -12.31
C LEU A 4 0.48 9.32 -11.35
N VAL A 5 -0.31 8.37 -11.86
CA VAL A 5 -1.20 7.55 -11.04
C VAL A 5 -0.28 6.69 -10.19
N LEU A 6 0.02 7.20 -9.01
CA LEU A 6 0.74 6.51 -7.97
C LEU A 6 -0.18 5.36 -7.51
N PHE A 7 0.00 4.17 -8.09
CA PHE A 7 -0.70 2.96 -7.68
C PHE A 7 -0.18 2.49 -6.31
N VAL A 8 -0.37 3.30 -5.26
CA VAL A 8 0.07 2.89 -3.91
C VAL A 8 -0.94 1.88 -3.38
N PHE A 9 -0.53 0.62 -3.29
CA PHE A 9 -1.35 -0.48 -2.81
C PHE A 9 -1.07 -0.68 -1.33
N VAL A 10 -1.59 0.20 -0.46
CA VAL A 10 -1.21 0.14 0.95
C VAL A 10 -2.18 -0.64 1.81
N VAL A 11 -1.83 -1.90 2.00
CA VAL A 11 -1.80 -2.67 3.24
C VAL A 11 -2.35 -1.95 4.50
N GLY A 12 -3.57 -2.29 4.89
CA GLY A 12 -4.05 -2.23 6.26
C GLY A 12 -3.78 -3.53 6.94
N ILE A 13 -2.58 -3.66 7.48
CA ILE A 13 -2.30 -4.70 8.44
C ILE A 13 -1.91 -3.98 9.72
N PHE A 14 -2.75 -4.16 10.73
CA PHE A 14 -2.41 -3.99 12.13
C PHE A 14 -1.08 -4.72 12.37
N ILE A 15 0.01 -3.99 12.64
CA ILE A 15 1.30 -4.61 12.96
C ILE A 15 1.41 -4.68 14.49
N PRO A 16 1.22 -5.86 15.10
CA PRO A 16 1.91 -6.18 16.33
C PRO A 16 2.80 -7.40 16.08
N SER A 17 3.97 -7.20 15.44
CA SER A 17 5.09 -8.15 15.60
C SER A 17 6.40 -7.62 15.00
N PRO A 18 7.53 -7.72 15.73
CA PRO A 18 8.84 -7.18 15.37
C PRO A 18 9.65 -8.16 14.49
N LEU A 19 9.03 -8.73 13.47
CA LEU A 19 9.73 -9.60 12.51
C LEU A 19 10.08 -8.77 11.28
N CYS A 20 11.38 -8.54 11.07
CA CYS A 20 12.03 -7.90 9.92
C CYS A 20 11.71 -8.58 8.58
N ALA A 21 10.44 -8.66 8.20
CA ALA A 21 10.01 -9.23 6.94
C ALA A 21 9.56 -8.11 5.99
N ASP A 22 10.39 -7.87 4.96
CA ASP A 22 10.04 -6.98 3.85
C ASP A 22 8.72 -7.42 3.22
N THR A 23 7.72 -6.54 3.24
CA THR A 23 6.45 -6.80 2.57
C THR A 23 6.57 -6.47 1.08
N LYS A 24 6.20 -7.40 0.21
CA LYS A 24 6.15 -7.21 -1.25
C LYS A 24 4.71 -7.09 -1.71
N VAL A 25 4.46 -6.13 -2.58
CA VAL A 25 3.14 -5.89 -3.17
C VAL A 25 3.20 -6.13 -4.67
N TYR A 26 2.30 -6.97 -5.14
CA TYR A 26 2.17 -7.41 -6.52
C TYR A 26 0.86 -6.90 -7.12
N ASP A 27 0.80 -6.76 -8.44
CA ASP A 27 -0.49 -6.68 -9.12
C ASP A 27 -1.19 -8.05 -9.19
N LYS A 28 -2.41 -8.07 -9.73
CA LYS A 28 -3.22 -9.28 -9.92
C LYS A 28 -2.51 -10.39 -10.72
N ASP A 29 -1.54 -10.02 -11.56
CA ASP A 29 -0.79 -10.90 -12.46
C ASP A 29 0.59 -11.28 -11.88
N TRP A 30 0.80 -11.05 -10.57
CA TRP A 30 2.04 -11.36 -9.86
C TRP A 30 3.28 -10.56 -10.29
N ASN A 31 3.10 -9.39 -10.92
CA ASN A 31 4.23 -8.49 -11.16
C ASN A 31 4.49 -7.65 -9.92
N LEU A 32 5.73 -7.66 -9.43
CA LEU A 32 6.15 -6.84 -8.30
C LEU A 32 5.96 -5.36 -8.63
N LYS A 33 5.24 -4.63 -7.77
CA LYS A 33 5.02 -3.19 -7.88
C LYS A 33 5.82 -2.43 -6.83
N GLU A 34 5.66 -2.85 -5.58
CA GLU A 34 6.19 -2.10 -4.43
C GLU A 34 6.81 -3.06 -3.40
N ARG A 35 7.74 -2.52 -2.63
CA ARG A 35 8.37 -3.16 -1.47
C ARG A 35 8.18 -2.23 -0.28
N ILE A 36 7.92 -2.79 0.89
CA ILE A 36 7.76 -2.06 2.13
C ILE A 36 8.75 -2.66 3.12
N ASP A 37 9.71 -1.86 3.58
CA ASP A 37 10.66 -2.32 4.59
C ASP A 37 10.04 -2.33 6.00
N ASP A 38 10.78 -2.86 6.96
CA ASP A 38 10.37 -2.95 8.37
C ASP A 38 10.16 -1.57 9.03
N SER A 39 10.79 -0.52 8.51
CA SER A 39 10.60 0.86 8.93
C SER A 39 9.37 1.54 8.30
N GLY A 40 8.63 0.82 7.45
CA GLY A 40 7.45 1.30 6.76
C GLY A 40 7.75 2.14 5.52
N ARG A 41 8.99 2.19 5.02
CA ARG A 41 9.33 2.90 3.77
C ARG A 41 8.86 2.10 2.57
N ILE A 42 8.24 2.79 1.63
CA ILE A 42 7.69 2.21 0.41
C ILE A 42 8.65 2.50 -0.75
N TYR A 43 9.08 1.46 -1.42
CA TYR A 43 9.94 1.51 -2.59
C TYR A 43 9.22 0.94 -3.81
N ASP A 44 9.56 1.44 -5.00
CA ASP A 44 9.17 0.75 -6.23
C ASP A 44 10.02 -0.51 -6.46
N LYS A 45 9.70 -1.27 -7.51
CA LYS A 45 10.43 -2.48 -7.91
C LYS A 45 11.95 -2.27 -8.13
N ASN A 46 12.39 -1.03 -8.39
CA ASN A 46 13.77 -0.65 -8.64
C ASN A 46 14.45 -0.02 -7.40
N TYR A 47 13.85 -0.13 -6.20
CA TYR A 47 14.35 0.45 -4.95
C TYR A 47 14.37 1.98 -4.91
N ASN A 48 13.57 2.68 -5.72
CA ASN A 48 13.38 4.12 -5.54
C ASN A 48 12.35 4.38 -4.44
N LEU A 49 12.64 5.28 -3.50
CA LEU A 49 11.71 5.67 -2.45
C LEU A 49 10.47 6.36 -3.06
N LYS A 50 9.29 5.82 -2.75
CA LYS A 50 7.99 6.31 -3.21
C LYS A 50 7.21 6.99 -2.09
N GLY A 51 7.37 6.51 -0.86
CA GLY A 51 6.59 6.97 0.27
C GLY A 51 6.92 6.24 1.56
N ARG A 52 6.00 6.34 2.51
CA ARG A 52 6.12 5.71 3.82
C ARG A 52 4.75 5.49 4.46
N ILE A 53 4.69 4.51 5.34
CA ILE A 53 3.55 4.23 6.20
C ILE A 53 3.91 4.68 7.61
N GLN A 54 3.02 5.44 8.23
CA GLN A 54 3.19 5.91 9.60
C GLN A 54 1.80 6.15 10.21
N ASP A 55 1.54 5.59 11.40
CA ASP A 55 0.30 5.77 12.17
C ASP A 55 -0.98 5.58 11.33
N ASP A 56 -1.08 4.44 10.63
CA ASP A 56 -2.19 4.09 9.71
C ASP A 56 -2.40 5.08 8.55
N LYS A 57 -1.38 5.88 8.23
CA LYS A 57 -1.40 6.81 7.11
C LYS A 57 -0.28 6.50 6.15
N VAL A 58 -0.52 6.86 4.91
CA VAL A 58 0.44 6.72 3.83
C VAL A 58 0.79 8.08 3.30
N TYR A 59 2.07 8.35 3.28
CA TYR A 59 2.61 9.59 2.75
C TYR A 59 3.44 9.29 1.50
N ASP A 60 3.50 10.25 0.59
CA ASP A 60 4.53 10.22 -0.44
C ASP A 60 5.92 10.52 0.15
N LYS A 61 6.95 10.45 -0.70
CA LYS A 61 8.34 10.73 -0.31
C LYS A 61 8.53 12.11 0.35
N ASP A 62 7.67 13.07 0.02
CA ASP A 62 7.69 14.46 0.47
C ASP A 62 6.76 14.70 1.67
N TYR A 63 6.30 13.64 2.34
CA TYR A 63 5.41 13.68 3.52
C TYR A 63 4.01 14.25 3.26
N ASN A 64 3.53 14.26 2.01
CA ASN A 64 2.13 14.58 1.75
C ASN A 64 1.26 13.36 1.94
N LEU A 65 0.23 13.48 2.77
CA LEU A 65 -0.76 12.43 2.98
C LEU A 65 -1.44 12.06 1.65
N LYS A 66 -1.40 10.77 1.31
CA LYS A 66 -2.11 10.20 0.15
C LYS A 66 -3.29 9.33 0.58
N TYR A 67 -3.06 8.46 1.55
CA TYR A 67 -4.05 7.48 1.96
C TYR A 67 -4.15 7.34 3.48
N ARG A 68 -5.31 6.86 3.90
CA ARG A 68 -5.59 6.43 5.26
C ARG A 68 -5.95 4.97 5.24
N ILE A 69 -5.57 4.27 6.29
CA ILE A 69 -5.78 2.86 6.46
C ILE A 69 -6.67 2.68 7.67
N LYS A 70 -7.75 1.92 7.54
CA LYS A 70 -8.65 1.63 8.65
C LYS A 70 -9.49 0.40 8.35
N ASP A 71 -9.63 -0.52 9.30
CA ASP A 71 -10.51 -1.70 9.20
C ASP A 71 -10.34 -2.48 7.88
N ASP A 72 -9.09 -2.84 7.54
CA ASP A 72 -8.68 -3.51 6.29
C ASP A 72 -9.11 -2.78 5.00
N LYS A 73 -9.29 -1.47 5.09
CA LYS A 73 -9.63 -0.61 3.95
C LYS A 73 -8.62 0.51 3.80
N VAL A 74 -8.49 0.94 2.56
CA VAL A 74 -7.66 2.09 2.18
C VAL A 74 -8.58 3.17 1.66
N TYR A 75 -8.42 4.34 2.23
CA TYR A 75 -9.17 5.53 1.88
C TYR A 75 -8.23 6.58 1.30
N ASP A 76 -8.74 7.41 0.41
CA ASP A 76 -8.03 8.63 0.01
C ASP A 76 -7.96 9.64 1.18
N LYS A 77 -7.31 10.78 0.95
CA LYS A 77 -7.20 11.87 1.93
C LYS A 77 -8.56 12.45 2.40
N ASN A 78 -9.62 12.25 1.62
CA ASN A 78 -10.98 12.75 1.84
C ASN A 78 -11.91 11.68 2.44
N TRP A 79 -11.40 10.51 2.86
CA TRP A 79 -12.16 9.38 3.37
C TRP A 79 -13.05 8.65 2.34
N ASN A 80 -12.77 8.79 1.05
CA ASN A 80 -13.40 7.94 0.03
C ASN A 80 -12.72 6.57 0.00
N LEU A 81 -13.51 5.49 -0.01
CA LEU A 81 -12.99 4.13 -0.11
C LEU A 81 -12.33 3.90 -1.48
N GLU A 82 -11.04 3.59 -1.46
CA GLU A 82 -10.25 3.28 -2.65
C GLU A 82 -10.03 1.77 -2.82
N LYS A 83 -9.67 1.09 -1.71
CA LYS A 83 -9.32 -0.34 -1.75
C LYS A 83 -9.82 -1.07 -0.52
N ARG A 84 -10.05 -2.37 -0.70
CA ARG A 84 -10.37 -3.34 0.35
C ARG A 84 -9.26 -4.38 0.40
N ILE A 85 -8.97 -4.87 1.59
CA ILE A 85 -7.96 -5.90 1.83
C ILE A 85 -8.66 -7.07 2.48
N ASP A 86 -8.35 -8.26 1.99
CA ASP A 86 -8.87 -9.52 2.50
C ASP A 86 -7.74 -10.54 2.47
N GLY A 87 -7.13 -10.76 3.64
CA GLY A 87 -5.91 -11.56 3.78
C GLY A 87 -4.75 -11.00 2.93
N ASP A 88 -4.28 -11.81 1.97
CA ASP A 88 -3.19 -11.44 1.05
C ASP A 88 -3.67 -10.69 -0.19
N LYS A 89 -4.98 -10.45 -0.36
CA LYS A 89 -5.54 -9.87 -1.58
C LYS A 89 -5.94 -8.42 -1.39
N ILE A 90 -5.80 -7.65 -2.47
CA ILE A 90 -6.21 -6.25 -2.54
C ILE A 90 -7.25 -6.10 -3.66
N TYR A 91 -8.38 -5.53 -3.32
CA TYR A 91 -9.51 -5.29 -4.20
C TYR A 91 -9.77 -3.79 -4.37
N ASP A 92 -10.40 -3.39 -5.47
CA ASP A 92 -11.02 -2.07 -5.57
C ASP A 92 -12.36 -2.01 -4.80
N LYS A 93 -13.01 -0.85 -4.84
CA LYS A 93 -14.32 -0.61 -4.20
C LYS A 93 -15.42 -1.59 -4.66
N ASP A 94 -15.30 -2.11 -5.89
CA ASP A 94 -16.26 -2.99 -6.56
C ASP A 94 -15.88 -4.47 -6.45
N TRP A 95 -14.93 -4.82 -5.56
CA TRP A 95 -14.45 -6.19 -5.33
C TRP A 95 -13.71 -6.84 -6.50
N ASN A 96 -13.15 -6.06 -7.43
CA ASN A 96 -12.26 -6.60 -8.44
C ASN A 96 -10.84 -6.74 -7.87
N LEU A 97 -10.24 -7.92 -8.00
CA LEU A 97 -8.86 -8.16 -7.58
C LEU A 97 -7.90 -7.23 -8.34
N LYS A 98 -7.11 -6.46 -7.61
CA LYS A 98 -6.08 -5.56 -8.17
C LYS A 98 -4.66 -5.96 -7.82
N GLY A 99 -4.47 -6.63 -6.69
CA GLY A 99 -3.13 -6.93 -6.22
C GLY A 99 -3.09 -7.95 -5.11
N ARG A 100 -1.87 -8.28 -4.73
CA ARG A 100 -1.55 -9.26 -3.69
C ARG A 100 -0.40 -8.78 -2.83
N ILE A 101 -0.38 -9.22 -1.57
CA ILE A 101 0.62 -8.89 -0.58
C ILE A 101 1.32 -10.18 -0.18
N LYS A 102 2.65 -10.14 -0.08
CA LYS A 102 3.45 -11.24 0.44
C LYS A 102 4.41 -10.69 1.50
N LYS A 103 4.40 -11.29 2.68
CA LYS A 103 5.37 -11.04 3.75
C LYS A 103 6.47 -12.10 3.70
#